data_AF-A0A1G5VG20-F1
#
_entry.id   AF-A0A1G5VG20-F1
#
_cell.length_a   1.000
_cell.length_b   1.000
_cell.length_c   1.000
_cell.angle_alpha   90.00
_cell.angle_beta   90.00
_cell.angle_gamma   90.00
#
_symmetry.space_group_name_H-M   'P 1'
#
loop_
_entity.id
_entity.type
_entity.pdbx_description
1 polymer ?
#
loop_
_entity_poly.entity_id
_entity_poly.type
_entity_poly.pdbx_seq_one_letter_code
_entity_poly.pdbx_strand_id
1 'polypeptide(L)'
;IEKTHLLILDDFGLQPLNADTRMAVLQILEDRYQRKATLISSQIPVAQWHDYIGDPTLADAILDRLLTNSQKIELKGKSLRHQK
;
A
#
# COMPACT_ATOMS: atom_id res chain seq x y z
N ILE A 1 5.74 11.63 -10.68
CA ILE A 1 4.90 11.39 -9.48
C ILE A 1 4.99 12.54 -8.48
N GLU A 2 6.17 13.15 -8.29
CA GLU A 2 6.41 14.18 -7.26
C GLU A 2 5.45 15.39 -7.29
N LYS A 3 5.02 15.82 -8.48
CA LYS A 3 4.04 16.92 -8.63
C LYS A 3 2.60 16.53 -8.24
N THR A 4 2.28 15.24 -8.18
CA THR A 4 0.91 14.73 -8.00
C THR A 4 0.47 14.74 -6.53
N HIS A 5 -0.66 15.40 -6.24
CA HIS A 5 -1.23 15.52 -4.88
C HIS A 5 -1.71 14.18 -4.30
N LEU A 6 -2.24 13.28 -5.14
CA LEU A 6 -2.72 11.96 -4.75
C LEU A 6 -2.11 10.88 -5.64
N LEU A 7 -1.57 9.82 -5.03
CA LEU A 7 -1.17 8.59 -5.70
C LEU A 7 -2.12 7.49 -5.24
N ILE A 8 -2.62 6.70 -6.18
CA ILE A 8 -3.47 5.54 -5.90
C ILE A 8 -2.71 4.28 -6.30
N LEU A 9 -2.53 3.37 -5.35
CA LEU A 9 -2.06 2.01 -5.60
C LEU A 9 -3.27 1.09 -5.49
N ASP A 10 -3.80 0.67 -6.63
CA ASP A 10 -4.94 -0.22 -6.69
C ASP A 10 -4.48 -1.68 -6.65
N ASP A 11 -5.30 -2.56 -6.06
CA ASP A 11 -5.06 -4.02 -6.02
C ASP A 11 -3.70 -4.41 -5.40
N PHE A 12 -3.25 -3.67 -4.39
CA PHE A 12 -2.02 -3.99 -3.66
C PHE A 12 -2.16 -5.35 -2.97
N GLY A 13 -1.19 -6.24 -3.14
CA GLY A 13 -1.26 -7.59 -2.55
C GLY A 13 -1.53 -8.72 -3.54
N LEU A 14 -1.93 -8.45 -4.79
CA LEU A 14 -2.34 -9.52 -5.71
C LEU A 14 -1.20 -10.42 -6.19
N GLN A 15 0.03 -9.90 -6.27
CA GLN A 15 1.20 -10.63 -6.76
C GLN A 15 2.37 -10.41 -5.80
N PRO A 16 3.18 -11.43 -5.49
CA PRO A 16 4.37 -11.26 -4.67
C PRO A 16 5.27 -10.16 -5.22
N LEU A 17 5.78 -9.29 -4.33
CA LEU A 17 6.75 -8.29 -4.73
C LEU A 17 8.11 -8.96 -4.96
N ASN A 18 8.80 -8.61 -6.04
CA ASN A 18 10.21 -8.92 -6.18
C ASN A 18 11.06 -7.81 -5.51
N ALA A 19 12.39 -8.01 -5.41
CA ALA A 19 13.27 -7.05 -4.75
C ALA A 19 13.19 -5.64 -5.36
N ASP A 20 13.18 -5.53 -6.68
CA ASP A 20 13.12 -4.24 -7.39
C ASP A 20 11.81 -3.51 -7.11
N THR A 21 10.68 -4.22 -7.12
CA THR A 21 9.36 -3.63 -6.84
C THR A 21 9.27 -3.16 -5.39
N ARG A 22 9.83 -3.91 -4.41
CA ARG A 22 9.87 -3.46 -3.01
C ARG A 22 10.64 -2.16 -2.87
N MET A 23 11.83 -2.09 -3.48
CA MET A 23 12.65 -0.88 -3.46
C MET A 23 11.96 0.30 -4.14
N ALA A 24 11.31 0.06 -5.29
CA ALA A 24 10.55 1.10 -5.98
C ALA A 24 9.38 1.62 -5.12
N VAL A 25 8.64 0.74 -4.45
CA VAL A 25 7.57 1.12 -3.52
C VAL A 25 8.14 1.97 -2.38
N LEU A 26 9.23 1.53 -1.75
CA LEU A 26 9.87 2.30 -0.68
C LEU A 26 10.29 3.69 -1.15
N GLN A 27 10.97 3.79 -2.30
CA GLN A 27 11.42 5.07 -2.87
C GLN A 27 10.24 6.03 -3.13
N ILE A 28 9.17 5.53 -3.73
CA ILE A 28 7.96 6.32 -3.98
C ILE A 28 7.34 6.80 -2.67
N LEU A 29 7.32 5.96 -1.63
CA LEU A 29 6.76 6.32 -0.34
C LEU A 29 7.64 7.32 0.41
N GLU A 30 8.96 7.20 0.33
CA GLU A 30 9.92 8.19 0.86
C GLU A 30 9.66 9.58 0.27
N ASP A 31 9.50 9.64 -1.05
CA ASP A 31 9.25 10.87 -1.79
C ASP A 31 7.92 11.53 -1.43
N ARG A 32 7.01 10.79 -0.81
CA ARG A 32 5.65 11.24 -0.47
C ARG A 32 5.40 11.39 1.02
N TYR A 33 6.22 10.76 1.86
CA TYR A 33 6.04 10.70 3.31
C TYR A 33 5.87 12.10 3.91
N GLN A 34 4.79 12.28 4.66
CA GLN A 34 4.38 13.56 5.28
C GLN A 34 4.25 14.76 4.33
N ARG A 35 4.20 14.54 3.01
CA ARG A 35 4.18 15.61 1.98
C ARG A 35 2.98 15.53 1.04
N LYS A 36 2.59 14.33 0.62
CA LYS A 36 1.53 14.09 -0.38
C LYS A 36 0.67 12.90 0.03
N ALA A 37 -0.59 12.86 -0.40
CA ALA A 37 -1.51 11.79 -0.03
C ALA A 37 -1.28 10.52 -0.85
N THR A 38 -1.39 9.36 -0.22
CA THR A 38 -1.34 8.06 -0.88
C THR A 38 -2.55 7.25 -0.45
N LEU A 39 -3.29 6.71 -1.42
CA LEU A 39 -4.40 5.79 -1.19
C LEU A 39 -3.98 4.41 -1.70
N ILE A 40 -4.26 3.39 -0.90
CA ILE A 40 -4.03 2.01 -1.26
C ILE A 40 -5.35 1.26 -1.16
N SER A 41 -5.71 0.54 -2.21
CA SER A 41 -6.73 -0.50 -2.15
C SER A 41 -6.02 -1.86 -2.09
N SER A 42 -6.55 -2.77 -1.27
CA SER A 42 -5.98 -4.10 -1.11
C SER A 42 -7.06 -5.09 -0.70
N GLN A 43 -6.94 -6.30 -1.23
CA GLN A 43 -7.72 -7.46 -0.80
C GLN A 43 -7.10 -8.16 0.40
N ILE A 44 -5.85 -7.83 0.74
CA ILE A 44 -5.12 -8.41 1.86
C ILE A 44 -5.29 -7.49 3.08
N PRO A 45 -5.68 -8.03 4.25
CA PRO A 45 -5.71 -7.25 5.49
C PRO A 45 -4.35 -6.63 5.80
N VAL A 46 -4.32 -5.39 6.29
CA VAL A 46 -3.07 -4.67 6.63
C VAL A 46 -2.16 -5.48 7.57
N ALA A 47 -2.74 -6.28 8.47
CA ALA A 47 -1.99 -7.14 9.38
C ALA A 47 -1.10 -8.18 8.66
N GLN A 48 -1.41 -8.54 7.42
CA GLN A 48 -0.64 -9.50 6.61
C GLN A 48 0.32 -8.81 5.63
N TRP A 49 0.35 -7.47 5.59
CA TRP A 49 1.19 -6.76 4.62
C TRP A 49 2.69 -6.93 4.91
N HIS A 50 3.08 -7.07 6.18
CA HIS A 50 4.46 -7.33 6.54
C HIS A 50 4.98 -8.62 5.89
N ASP A 51 4.22 -9.70 6.04
CA ASP A 51 4.55 -11.01 5.46
C ASP A 51 4.47 -11.00 3.92
N TYR A 52 3.47 -10.31 3.36
CA TYR A 52 3.34 -10.14 1.91
C TYR A 52 4.54 -9.40 1.28
N ILE A 53 5.06 -8.37 1.96
CA ILE A 53 6.26 -7.67 1.52
C ILE A 53 7.43 -8.67 1.58
N GLY A 54 7.56 -9.46 2.65
CA GLY A 54 8.44 -10.64 2.67
C GLY A 54 9.94 -10.36 2.85
N ASP A 55 10.33 -9.09 2.98
CA ASP A 55 11.64 -8.68 3.48
C ASP A 55 11.42 -7.86 4.76
N PRO A 56 11.83 -8.33 5.95
CA PRO A 56 11.48 -7.66 7.22
C PRO A 56 11.94 -6.20 7.28
N THR A 57 13.14 -5.90 6.79
CA THR A 57 13.69 -4.55 6.83
C THR A 57 12.92 -3.59 5.93
N LEU A 58 12.62 -4.01 4.69
CA LEU A 58 11.81 -3.22 3.78
C LEU A 58 10.35 -3.15 4.22
N ALA A 59 9.81 -4.22 4.81
CA ALA A 59 8.47 -4.27 5.34
C ALA A 59 8.27 -3.23 6.44
N ASP A 60 9.17 -3.20 7.44
CA ASP A 60 9.14 -2.18 8.50
C ASP A 60 9.20 -0.77 7.92
N ALA A 61 10.15 -0.51 7.00
CA ALA A 61 10.32 0.81 6.40
C ALA A 61 9.10 1.26 5.57
N ILE A 62 8.52 0.36 4.78
CA ILE A 62 7.33 0.63 3.96
C ILE A 62 6.11 0.85 4.85
N LEU A 63 5.89 -0.01 5.84
CA LEU A 63 4.73 0.06 6.72
C LEU A 63 4.78 1.28 7.64
N ASP A 64 5.93 1.67 8.15
CA ASP A 64 6.07 2.91 8.92
C ASP A 64 5.64 4.14 8.09
N ARG A 65 6.07 4.20 6.81
CA ARG A 65 5.69 5.31 5.92
C ARG A 65 4.21 5.33 5.58
N LEU A 66 3.60 4.15 5.45
CA LEU A 66 2.19 4.02 5.10
C LEU A 66 1.26 4.21 6.29
N LEU A 67 1.58 3.65 7.45
CA LEU A 67 0.61 3.45 8.52
C LEU A 67 0.66 4.55 9.58
N THR A 68 1.81 5.20 9.79
CA THR A 68 2.03 6.17 10.88
C THR A 68 1.08 7.37 10.84
N ASN A 69 0.65 7.81 9.65
CA ASN A 69 -0.38 8.85 9.51
C ASN A 69 -1.45 8.44 8.48
N SER A 70 -2.12 7.32 8.76
CA SER A 70 -3.15 6.75 7.87
C SER A 70 -4.52 6.66 8.50
N GLN A 71 -5.53 6.61 7.62
CA GLN A 71 -6.87 6.17 7.96
C GLN A 71 -7.10 4.80 7.32
N LYS A 72 -7.50 3.83 8.13
CA LYS A 72 -7.79 2.47 7.66
C LYS A 72 -9.30 2.29 7.54
N ILE A 73 -9.75 1.91 6.36
CA ILE A 73 -11.17 1.65 6.10
C ILE A 73 -11.29 0.18 5.71
N GLU A 74 -11.87 -0.62 6.62
CA GLU A 74 -12.19 -2.02 6.32
C GLU A 74 -13.55 -2.09 5.63
N LEU A 75 -13.55 -2.46 4.35
CA LEU A 75 -14.77 -2.63 3.58
C LEU A 75 -15.40 -4.00 3.86
N LYS A 76 -16.72 -4.01 4.11
CA LYS A 76 -17.50 -5.21 4.37
C LYS A 76 -18.66 -5.27 3.38
N GLY A 77 -19.09 -6.47 3.03
CA GLY A 77 -20.24 -6.70 2.15
C GLY A 77 -19.95 -7.65 1.02
N LYS A 78 -21.00 -7.95 0.23
CA LYS A 78 -20.90 -8.81 -0.95
C LYS A 78 -20.35 -8.01 -2.14
N SER A 79 -19.73 -8.71 -3.08
CA SER A 79 -19.31 -8.12 -4.35
C SER A 79 -20.48 -7.42 -5.05
N LEU A 80 -20.29 -6.15 -5.39
CA LEU A 80 -21.26 -5.37 -6.16
C LEU A 80 -21.27 -5.74 -7.66
N ARG A 81 -20.31 -6.54 -8.13
CA ARG A 81 -20.24 -6.96 -9.54
C ARG A 81 -21.45 -7.81 -9.97
N HIS A 82 -22.08 -8.50 -9.01
CA HIS A 82 -23.26 -9.34 -9.25
C HIS A 82 -24.60 -8.62 -9.03
N GLN A 83 -24.60 -7.31 -8.73
CA GLN A 83 -25.82 -6.50 -8.56
C GLN A 83 -26.26 -5.78 -9.85
N LYS A 84 -25.81 -6.24 -11.01
CA LYS A 84 -26.25 -5.72 -12.32
C LYS A 84 -27.40 -6.55 -12.87
#